data_AF-A0A0K8UFZ4-F1
#
_entry.id   AF-A0A0K8UFZ4-F1
#
_cell.length_a   1.000
_cell.length_b   1.000
_cell.length_c   1.000
_cell.angle_alpha   90.00
_cell.angle_beta   90.00
_cell.angle_gamma   90.00
#
_symmetry.space_group_name_H-M   'P 1'
#
loop_
_entity.id
_entity.type
_entity.pdbx_description
1 polymer ?
#
loop_
_entity_poly.entity_id
_entity_poly.type
_entity_poly.pdbx_seq_one_letter_code
_entity_poly.pdbx_strand_id
1 'polypeptide(L)'
;MFNYNLPNGGLHARCYINSNSEIKFDPPVYEQRYTTTIRILEDPHWGHKFRKVVDFGCAEMRLLSLLRRTKGIEHILECSSNNEFLQTRVHLNVVQFLQQTLHFH
;
A
#
# COMPACT_ATOMS: atom_id res chain seq x y z
N MET A 1 -20.38 -12.60 12.44
CA MET A 1 -20.20 -11.33 11.71
C MET A 1 -19.11 -10.56 12.44
N PHE A 2 -18.02 -10.22 11.75
CA PHE A 2 -16.92 -9.45 12.35
C PHE A 2 -17.02 -8.00 11.88
N ASN A 3 -16.81 -7.07 12.81
CA ASN A 3 -16.91 -5.64 12.55
C ASN A 3 -15.76 -4.95 13.28
N TYR A 4 -15.05 -4.08 12.57
CA TYR A 4 -13.93 -3.33 13.12
C TYR A 4 -14.00 -1.86 12.68
N ASN A 5 -13.83 -0.97 13.65
CA ASN A 5 -13.63 0.45 13.42
C ASN A 5 -12.17 0.77 13.66
N LEU A 6 -11.52 1.46 12.73
CA LEU A 6 -10.19 1.99 13.01
C LEU A 6 -10.26 3.03 14.14
N PRO A 7 -9.24 3.08 15.04
CA PRO A 7 -9.10 4.15 16.00
C PRO A 7 -9.14 5.50 15.28
N ASN A 8 -9.85 6.47 15.86
CA ASN A 8 -10.04 7.83 15.31
C ASN A 8 -11.03 7.94 14.13
N GLY A 9 -11.78 6.88 13.82
CA GLY A 9 -12.87 6.90 12.83
C GLY A 9 -12.40 6.90 11.37
N GLY A 10 -13.30 6.66 10.42
CA GLY A 10 -13.08 6.80 8.97
C GLY A 10 -12.69 5.56 8.15
N LEU A 11 -12.56 4.38 8.77
CA LEU A 11 -12.73 3.11 8.08
C LEU A 11 -13.60 2.22 8.96
N HIS A 12 -14.75 1.82 8.41
CA HIS A 12 -15.64 0.84 9.00
C HIS A 12 -15.53 -0.43 8.16
N ALA A 13 -14.97 -1.49 8.74
CA ALA A 13 -14.73 -2.74 8.04
C ALA A 13 -15.68 -3.81 8.56
N ARG A 14 -16.47 -4.39 7.64
CA ARG A 14 -17.40 -5.48 7.90
C ARG A 14 -16.95 -6.75 7.19
N CYS A 15 -17.10 -7.88 7.87
CA CYS A 15 -16.99 -9.21 7.29
C CYS A 15 -18.28 -9.99 7.60
N TYR A 16 -18.93 -10.46 6.53
CA TYR A 16 -20.24 -11.10 6.59
C TYR A 16 -20.32 -12.24 5.56
N ILE A 17 -21.25 -13.17 5.80
CA ILE A 17 -21.60 -14.20 4.84
C ILE A 17 -22.78 -13.68 4.02
N ASN A 18 -22.70 -13.69 2.69
CA ASN A 18 -23.79 -13.24 1.82
C ASN A 18 -24.87 -14.33 1.64
N SER A 19 -25.90 -14.03 0.85
CA SER A 19 -26.98 -14.97 0.51
C SER A 19 -26.51 -16.26 -0.18
N ASN A 20 -25.31 -16.25 -0.76
CA ASN A 20 -24.72 -17.39 -1.47
C ASN A 20 -23.78 -18.21 -0.58
N SER A 21 -23.80 -17.99 0.74
CA SER A 21 -22.88 -18.63 1.70
C SER A 21 -21.40 -18.30 1.48
N GLU A 22 -21.10 -17.16 0.84
CA GLU A 22 -19.72 -16.70 0.58
C GLU A 22 -19.30 -15.63 1.60
N ILE A 23 -18.03 -15.68 2.02
CA ILE A 23 -17.44 -14.62 2.84
C ILE A 23 -17.25 -13.37 1.96
N LYS A 24 -17.79 -12.23 2.41
CA LYS A 24 -17.63 -10.92 1.80
C LYS A 24 -17.10 -9.91 2.81
N PHE A 25 -16.45 -8.88 2.26
CA PHE A 25 -15.85 -7.79 3.01
C PHE A 25 -16.37 -6.46 2.47
N ASP A 26 -16.70 -5.56 3.38
CA ASP A 26 -17.16 -4.20 3.04
C ASP A 26 -16.45 -3.18 3.93
N PRO A 27 -15.56 -2.33 3.36
CA PRO A 27 -15.13 -2.32 1.95
C PRO A 27 -14.30 -3.57 1.59
N PRO A 28 -13.98 -3.82 0.30
CA PRO A 28 -13.13 -4.94 -0.09
C PRO A 28 -11.79 -4.97 0.64
N VAL A 29 -11.23 -6.17 0.87
CA VAL A 29 -10.02 -6.35 1.69
C VAL A 29 -8.83 -5.51 1.20
N TYR A 30 -8.65 -5.37 -0.11
CA TYR A 30 -7.55 -4.57 -0.65
C TYR A 30 -7.67 -3.09 -0.24
N GLU A 31 -8.88 -2.52 -0.20
CA GLU A 31 -9.11 -1.14 0.23
C GLU A 31 -8.86 -0.98 1.72
N GLN A 32 -9.26 -1.96 2.52
CA GLN A 32 -8.99 -1.95 3.95
C GLN A 32 -7.48 -1.91 4.22
N ARG A 33 -6.69 -2.73 3.50
CA ARG A 33 -5.22 -2.75 3.61
C ARG A 33 -4.61 -1.41 3.21
N TYR A 34 -4.93 -0.89 2.03
CA TYR A 34 -4.35 0.35 1.54
C TYR A 34 -4.73 1.55 2.41
N THR A 35 -6.00 1.64 2.84
CA THR A 35 -6.45 2.70 3.74
C THR A 35 -5.71 2.66 5.07
N THR A 36 -5.46 1.45 5.60
CA THR A 36 -4.69 1.28 6.84
C THR A 36 -3.25 1.72 6.65
N THR A 37 -2.59 1.35 5.55
CA THR A 37 -1.23 1.79 5.21
C THR A 37 -1.11 3.32 5.16
N ILE A 38 -2.03 3.99 4.46
CA ILE A 38 -2.02 5.44 4.34
C ILE A 38 -2.19 6.12 5.70
N ARG A 39 -3.06 5.59 6.56
CA ARG A 39 -3.22 6.11 7.92
C ARG A 39 -1.98 5.98 8.77
N ILE A 40 -1.24 4.87 8.66
CA ILE A 40 0.04 4.71 9.36
C ILE A 40 1.02 5.79 8.88
N LEU A 41 1.05 6.09 7.58
CA LEU A 41 1.92 7.11 7.00
C LEU A 41 1.51 8.54 7.39
N GLU A 42 0.21 8.78 7.54
CA GLU A 42 -0.37 10.08 7.91
C GLU A 42 -0.48 10.30 9.42
N ASP A 43 -0.20 9.28 10.24
CA ASP A 43 -0.32 9.38 11.69
C ASP A 43 0.58 10.53 12.22
N PRO A 44 -0.01 11.51 12.93
CA PRO A 44 0.73 12.65 13.47
C PRO A 44 1.89 12.25 14.38
N HIS A 45 1.85 11.06 14.99
CA HIS A 45 2.95 10.51 15.79
C HIS A 45 4.29 10.51 15.02
N TRP A 46 4.24 10.28 13.71
CA TRP A 46 5.43 10.28 12.86
C TRP A 46 5.78 11.65 12.28
N GLY A 47 4.89 12.65 12.36
CA GLY A 47 5.14 14.01 11.88
C GLY A 47 5.47 14.11 10.39
N HIS A 48 4.85 13.29 9.54
CA HIS A 48 5.10 13.25 8.08
C HIS A 48 6.57 13.02 7.68
N LYS A 49 7.34 12.27 8.48
CA LYS A 49 8.77 12.01 8.23
C LYS A 49 9.06 11.02 7.09
N PHE A 50 8.05 10.31 6.59
CA PHE A 50 8.23 9.32 5.53
C PHE A 50 8.41 10.00 4.17
N ARG A 51 9.66 10.16 3.74
CA ARG A 51 10.01 10.75 2.42
C ARG A 51 10.14 9.72 1.30
N LYS A 52 10.50 8.48 1.63
CA LYS A 52 10.77 7.42 0.66
C LYS A 52 9.92 6.20 1.01
N VAL A 53 9.22 5.65 0.02
CA VAL A 53 8.42 4.43 0.16
C VAL A 53 8.85 3.43 -0.89
N VAL A 54 8.92 2.16 -0.50
CA VAL A 54 9.11 1.03 -1.42
C VAL A 54 7.89 0.13 -1.30
N ASP A 55 7.16 -0.07 -2.39
CA ASP A 55 6.02 -1.00 -2.48
C ASP A 55 6.49 -2.31 -3.15
N PHE A 56 6.59 -3.38 -2.35
CA PHE A 56 6.93 -4.71 -2.84
C PHE A 56 5.67 -5.49 -3.21
N GLY A 57 5.63 -6.04 -4.42
CA GLY A 57 4.45 -6.76 -4.93
C GLY A 57 3.40 -5.84 -5.55
N CYS A 58 3.84 -4.77 -6.21
CA CYS A 58 3.01 -3.66 -6.70
C CYS A 58 2.20 -3.94 -7.97
N ALA A 59 1.87 -5.20 -8.29
CA ALA A 59 1.36 -5.62 -9.61
C ALA A 59 0.12 -4.83 -10.08
N GLU A 60 -0.78 -4.44 -9.17
CA GLU A 60 -2.00 -3.69 -9.51
C GLU A 60 -1.85 -2.17 -9.40
N MET A 61 -0.74 -1.66 -8.86
CA MET A 61 -0.44 -0.23 -8.65
C MET A 61 -1.53 0.60 -7.94
N ARG A 62 -2.51 -0.03 -7.29
CA ARG A 62 -3.61 0.66 -6.61
C ARG A 62 -3.10 1.51 -5.45
N LEU A 63 -2.09 1.01 -4.73
CA LEU A 63 -1.47 1.72 -3.60
C LEU A 63 -0.68 2.96 -4.06
N LEU A 64 0.03 2.89 -5.20
CA LEU A 64 0.79 4.01 -5.76
C LEU A 64 -0.04 5.29 -5.87
N SER A 65 -1.30 5.16 -6.32
CA SER A 65 -2.20 6.31 -6.47
C SER A 65 -2.49 7.04 -5.16
N LEU A 66 -2.51 6.29 -4.05
CA LEU A 66 -2.73 6.82 -2.71
C LEU A 66 -1.42 7.40 -2.14
N LEU A 67 -0.30 6.69 -2.29
CA LEU A 67 1.03 7.15 -1.86
C LEU A 67 1.41 8.50 -2.48
N ARG A 68 1.07 8.73 -3.75
CA ARG A 68 1.32 10.01 -4.45
C ARG A 68 0.53 11.19 -3.88
N ARG A 69 -0.54 10.94 -3.12
CA ARG A 69 -1.38 11.97 -2.49
C ARG A 69 -1.04 12.18 -1.02
N THR A 70 -0.30 11.26 -0.43
CA THR A 70 0.10 11.31 0.98
C THR A 70 1.18 12.37 1.18
N LYS A 71 0.92 13.28 2.12
CA LYS A 71 1.83 14.38 2.44
C LYS A 71 3.15 13.86 3.02
N GLY A 72 4.26 14.40 2.52
CA GLY A 72 5.61 14.11 2.99
C GLY A 72 6.36 13.08 2.14
N ILE A 73 5.66 12.28 1.33
CA ILE A 73 6.29 11.31 0.42
C ILE A 73 6.83 12.03 -0.81
N GLU A 74 8.12 11.85 -1.07
CA GLU A 74 8.88 12.48 -2.16
C GLU A 74 9.32 11.44 -3.20
N HIS A 75 9.66 10.23 -2.76
CA HIS A 75 10.14 9.15 -3.62
C HIS A 75 9.34 7.86 -3.39
N ILE A 76 8.88 7.25 -4.46
CA ILE A 76 8.17 5.97 -4.44
C ILE A 76 8.88 5.02 -5.38
N LEU A 77 9.19 3.83 -4.89
CA LEU A 77 9.75 2.75 -5.68
C LEU A 77 8.78 1.56 -5.70
N GLU A 78 8.46 1.10 -6.89
CA GLU A 78 7.51 0.01 -7.12
C GLU A 78 8.30 -1.23 -7.57
N CYS A 79 8.27 -2.29 -6.76
CA CYS A 79 9.01 -3.52 -6.99
C CYS A 79 8.04 -4.67 -7.32
N SER A 80 8.17 -5.28 -8.50
CA SER A 80 7.39 -6.46 -8.90
C SER A 80 8.29 -7.50 -9.56
N SER A 81 8.02 -8.79 -9.29
CA SER A 81 8.65 -9.91 -9.99
C SER A 81 8.05 -10.14 -11.39
N ASN A 82 6.87 -9.60 -11.65
CA ASN A 82 6.13 -9.81 -12.89
C ASN A 82 6.51 -8.73 -13.91
N ASN A 83 7.31 -9.12 -14.92
CA ASN A 83 7.89 -8.22 -15.90
C ASN A 83 6.88 -7.47 -16.78
N GLU A 84 5.68 -8.00 -17.03
CA GLU A 84 4.69 -7.34 -17.89
C GLU A 84 4.21 -5.98 -17.35
N PHE A 85 4.13 -5.82 -16.02
CA PHE A 85 3.61 -4.61 -15.40
C PHE A 85 4.66 -3.48 -15.30
N LEU A 86 5.95 -3.81 -15.36
CA LEU A 86 7.06 -2.85 -15.17
C LEU A 86 7.61 -2.29 -16.49
N GLN A 87 7.44 -3.00 -17.62
CA GLN A 87 8.04 -2.59 -18.90
C GLN A 87 7.45 -1.30 -19.49
N THR A 88 6.25 -0.88 -19.08
CA THR A 88 5.61 0.30 -19.66
C THR A 88 6.18 1.62 -19.11
N ARG A 89 6.84 1.63 -17.93
CA ARG A 89 7.21 2.88 -17.26
C ARG A 89 8.52 2.72 -16.49
N VAL A 90 9.59 3.25 -17.09
CA VAL A 90 10.99 3.33 -16.63
C VAL A 90 11.12 3.24 -15.11
N HIS A 91 11.60 2.12 -14.58
CA HIS A 91 12.17 2.04 -13.24
C HIS A 91 13.37 1.09 -13.20
N LEU A 92 14.39 1.53 -12.46
CA LEU A 92 15.64 0.84 -12.21
C LEU A 92 15.37 -0.60 -11.75
N ASN A 93 16.15 -1.54 -12.29
CA ASN A 93 16.15 -2.93 -11.83
C ASN A 93 16.32 -2.97 -10.30
N VAL A 94 15.43 -3.71 -9.62
CA VAL A 94 15.44 -3.91 -8.17
C VAL A 94 16.83 -4.29 -7.66
N VAL A 95 17.58 -5.08 -8.42
CA VAL A 95 18.97 -5.48 -8.12
C VAL A 95 19.91 -4.28 -8.03
N GLN A 96 19.80 -3.34 -8.95
CA GLN A 96 20.65 -2.14 -9.01
C GLN A 96 20.34 -1.17 -7.86
N PHE A 97 19.07 -1.08 -7.44
CA PHE A 97 18.64 -0.24 -6.32
C PHE A 97 19.03 -0.81 -4.94
N LEU A 98 18.85 -2.12 -4.73
CA LEU A 98 19.25 -2.79 -3.48
C LEU A 98 20.76 -2.64 -3.24
N GLN A 99 21.57 -2.73 -4.31
CA GLN A 99 23.02 -2.52 -4.25
C GLN A 99 23.40 -1.06 -3.96
N GLN A 100 22.66 -0.07 -4.48
CA GLN A 100 22.97 1.36 -4.28
C GLN A 100 22.44 1.94 -2.96
N THR A 101 21.36 1.40 -2.40
CA THR A 101 20.64 2.05 -1.29
C THR A 101 20.82 1.35 0.06
N LEU A 102 21.03 0.02 0.08
CA LEU A 102 21.06 -0.74 1.32
C LEU A 102 22.46 -1.23 1.73
N HIS A 103 23.53 -0.89 0.98
CA HIS A 103 24.91 -1.31 1.27
C HIS A 103 25.04 -2.81 1.62
N PHE A 104 24.24 -3.69 1.02
CA PHE A 104 24.46 -5.12 1.12
C PHE A 104 25.64 -5.48 0.20
N HIS A 105 26.81 -5.73 0.81
CA HIS A 105 27.94 -6.41 0.18
C HIS A 105 27.75 -7.92 0.19
#